data_AF-A0A7C5UK69-F1
#
_entry.id   AF-A0A7C5UK69-F1
#
_cell.length_a   1.000
_cell.length_b   1.000
_cell.length_c   1.000
_cell.angle_alpha   90.00
_cell.angle_beta   90.00
_cell.angle_gamma   90.00
#
_symmetry.space_group_name_H-M   'P 1'
#
loop_
_entity.id
_entity.type
_entity.pdbx_description
1 polymer ?
#
loop_
_entity_poly.entity_id
_entity_poly.type
_entity_poly.pdbx_seq_one_letter_code
_entity_poly.pdbx_strand_id
1 'polypeptide(L)' 'MAIDFYKENYTGKITEVTIGSGGKSLKVGGESCYPFYTWEGAIPNPPRIAFGIWDADTERWPEPLKEPYKEVLN' A
#
# COMPACT_ATOMS: atom_id res chain seq x y z
N MET A 1 -5.95 3.03 39.45
CA MET A 1 -6.06 4.19 38.53
C MET A 1 -6.14 3.61 37.13
N ALA A 2 -7.21 3.84 36.40
CA ALA A 2 -7.34 3.37 35.02
C ALA A 2 -6.60 4.36 34.09
N ILE A 3 -5.92 3.84 33.07
CA ILE A 3 -5.26 4.64 32.04
C ILE A 3 -6.24 4.71 30.86
N ASP A 4 -6.70 5.91 30.53
CA ASP A 4 -7.44 6.16 29.30
C ASP A 4 -6.50 6.65 28.22
N PHE A 5 -6.54 5.99 27.06
CA PHE A 5 -5.79 6.42 25.89
C PHE A 5 -6.49 7.60 25.22
N TYR A 6 -5.72 8.65 24.93
CA TYR A 6 -6.21 9.75 24.10
C TYR A 6 -6.58 9.25 22.71
N LYS A 7 -7.68 9.77 22.17
CA LYS A 7 -8.15 9.50 20.80
C LYS A 7 -8.33 10.82 20.09
N GLU A 8 -7.65 10.96 18.96
CA GLU A 8 -7.80 12.14 18.11
C GLU A 8 -9.14 12.14 17.35
N ASN A 9 -9.75 13.32 17.16
CA ASN A 9 -11.01 13.45 16.43
C ASN A 9 -10.74 13.87 14.98
N TYR A 10 -10.80 12.90 14.08
CA TYR A 10 -10.59 13.12 12.66
C TYR A 10 -11.86 13.66 11.99
N THR A 11 -11.76 14.82 11.32
CA THR A 11 -12.88 15.45 10.60
C THR A 11 -13.15 14.85 9.22
N GLY A 12 -12.32 13.91 8.79
CA GLY A 12 -12.42 13.27 7.47
C GLY A 12 -11.74 11.92 7.42
N LYS A 13 -11.88 11.25 6.28
CA LYS A 13 -11.23 9.97 5.97
C LYS A 13 -10.57 10.03 4.60
N ILE A 14 -9.56 9.21 4.39
CA ILE A 14 -8.95 9.02 3.08
C ILE A 14 -9.98 8.38 2.14
N THR A 15 -10.01 8.83 0.89
CA THR A 15 -10.88 8.26 -0.13
C THR A 15 -10.47 6.83 -0.42
N GLU A 16 -11.43 5.90 -0.36
CA GLU A 16 -11.22 4.52 -0.81
C GLU A 16 -11.24 4.46 -2.34
N VAL A 17 -10.22 3.84 -2.93
CA VAL A 17 -10.07 3.67 -4.37
C VAL A 17 -10.04 2.19 -4.70
N THR A 18 -10.81 1.79 -5.72
CA THR A 18 -10.76 0.44 -6.28
C THR A 18 -9.87 0.42 -7.52
N ILE A 19 -8.93 -0.51 -7.57
CA ILE A 19 -7.99 -0.73 -8.68
C ILE A 19 -8.32 -2.08 -9.31
N GLY A 20 -8.42 -2.11 -10.64
CA GLY A 20 -8.74 -3.31 -11.41
C GLY A 20 -10.24 -3.64 -11.48
N SER A 21 -10.56 -4.83 -12.00
CA SER A 21 -11.94 -5.29 -12.20
C SER A 21 -12.09 -6.79 -11.94
N GLY A 22 -13.33 -7.25 -11.74
CA GLY A 22 -13.65 -8.65 -11.49
C GLY A 22 -13.02 -9.21 -10.21
N GLY A 23 -12.75 -10.51 -10.21
CA GLY A 23 -12.17 -11.22 -9.06
C GLY A 23 -10.71 -10.85 -8.72
N LYS A 24 -10.06 -9.98 -9.51
CA LYS A 24 -8.70 -9.47 -9.26
C LYS A 24 -8.68 -7.99 -8.82
N SER A 25 -9.85 -7.39 -8.61
CA SER A 25 -9.92 -6.02 -8.10
C SER A 25 -9.46 -5.95 -6.64
N LEU A 26 -8.86 -4.81 -6.27
CA LEU A 26 -8.41 -4.53 -4.91
C LEU A 26 -8.76 -3.11 -4.51
N LYS A 27 -8.79 -2.87 -3.20
CA LYS A 27 -9.04 -1.55 -2.62
C LYS A 27 -7.83 -1.05 -1.84
N VAL A 28 -7.66 0.27 -1.86
CA VAL A 28 -6.66 1.04 -1.10
C VAL A 28 -7.32 2.28 -0.51
N GLY A 29 -6.77 2.84 0.56
CA GLY A 29 -7.32 4.01 1.22
C GLY A 29 -8.44 3.66 2.20
N GLY A 30 -9.26 4.65 2.55
CA GLY A 30 -10.38 4.48 3.49
C GLY A 30 -10.00 4.69 4.96
N GLU A 31 -8.75 5.05 5.25
CA GLU A 31 -8.26 5.27 6.60
C GLU A 31 -8.94 6.47 7.26
N SER A 32 -9.30 6.33 8.53
CA SER A 32 -9.93 7.40 9.33
C SER A 32 -9.07 7.79 10.55
N CYS A 33 -7.79 7.45 10.53
CA CYS A 33 -6.81 7.76 11.57
C CYS A 33 -5.40 7.80 10.98
N TYR A 34 -4.41 8.14 11.80
CA TYR A 34 -3.00 8.01 11.44
C TYR A 34 -2.59 6.56 11.10
N PRO A 35 -1.48 6.38 10.35
CA PRO A 35 -0.98 5.05 9.98
C PRO A 35 -0.78 4.17 11.21
N PHE A 36 -1.45 3.01 11.20
CA PHE A 36 -1.44 1.99 12.26
C PHE A 36 -2.08 2.38 13.61
N TYR A 37 -2.81 3.51 13.67
CA TYR A 37 -3.46 3.98 14.90
C TYR A 37 -4.88 3.39 15.06
N THR A 38 -4.99 2.06 14.98
CA THR A 38 -6.28 1.35 14.91
C THR A 38 -7.11 1.39 16.20
N TRP A 39 -6.57 1.93 17.30
CA TRP A 39 -7.31 2.16 18.55
C TRP A 39 -8.23 3.39 18.49
N GLU A 40 -7.98 4.29 17.55
CA GLU A 40 -8.69 5.57 17.40
C GLU A 40 -9.35 5.75 16.02
N GLY A 41 -9.14 4.85 15.07
CA GLY A 41 -9.88 4.83 13.81
C GLY A 41 -9.71 3.54 13.02
N ALA A 42 -10.29 3.50 11.83
CA ALA A 42 -10.29 2.33 10.96
C ALA A 42 -9.20 2.45 9.89
N ILE A 43 -8.56 1.31 9.58
CA ILE A 43 -7.66 1.13 8.44
C ILE A 43 -8.19 -0.10 7.67
N PRO A 44 -9.22 0.08 6.83
CA PRO A 44 -9.95 -1.05 6.25
C PRO A 44 -9.15 -1.80 5.17
N ASN A 45 -8.21 -1.12 4.53
CA ASN A 45 -7.38 -1.66 3.47
C ASN A 45 -5.91 -1.61 3.89
N PRO A 46 -5.17 -2.72 3.89
CA PRO A 46 -3.75 -2.69 4.20
C PRO A 46 -2.94 -2.07 3.04
N PRO A 47 -1.72 -1.57 3.32
CA PRO A 47 -0.80 -1.10 2.28
C PRO A 47 -0.57 -2.16 1.19
N ARG A 48 -0.39 -1.70 -0.04
CA ARG A 48 -0.13 -2.56 -1.21
C ARG A 48 1.27 -2.30 -1.75
N ILE A 49 1.88 -3.34 -2.28
CA ILE A 49 3.19 -3.29 -2.94
C ILE A 49 2.99 -3.74 -4.39
N ALA A 50 3.58 -3.00 -5.32
CA ALA A 50 3.62 -3.36 -6.73
C ALA A 50 5.09 -3.35 -7.18
N PHE A 51 5.43 -4.25 -8.10
CA PHE A 51 6.75 -4.31 -8.72
C PHE A 51 6.71 -3.61 -10.07
N GLY A 52 7.71 -2.75 -10.33
CA GLY A 52 7.85 -2.10 -11.63
C GLY A 52 8.33 -3.09 -12.67
N ILE A 53 7.50 -3.36 -13.67
CA ILE A 53 7.84 -4.14 -14.86
C ILE A 53 8.00 -3.16 -16.02
N TRP A 54 9.08 -3.29 -16.78
CA TRP A 54 9.48 -2.34 -17.80
C TRP A 54 9.43 -2.98 -19.18
N ASP A 55 8.97 -2.22 -20.16
CA ASP A 55 8.88 -2.59 -21.58
C ASP A 55 10.12 -2.13 -22.39
N ALA A 56 11.14 -1.60 -21.72
CA ALA A 56 12.37 -1.08 -22.30
C ALA A 56 13.61 -1.79 -21.75
N ASP A 57 14.75 -1.59 -22.43
CA ASP A 57 16.03 -2.18 -22.04
C ASP A 57 16.45 -1.80 -20.62
N THR A 58 16.91 -2.80 -19.87
CA THR A 58 17.30 -2.66 -18.46
C THR A 58 18.81 -2.59 -18.26
N GLU A 59 19.58 -2.29 -19.32
CA GLU A 59 21.05 -2.34 -19.32
C GLU A 59 21.69 -1.56 -18.16
N ARG A 60 21.14 -0.37 -17.86
CA ARG A 60 21.63 0.52 -16.80
C ARG A 60 21.26 0.09 -15.37
N TRP A 61 20.47 -0.96 -15.19
CA TRP A 61 20.10 -1.41 -13.87
C TRP A 61 21.31 -2.02 -13.15
N PRO A 62 21.47 -1.77 -11.84
CA PRO A 62 22.47 -2.48 -11.04
C PRO A 62 22.22 -3.98 -11.05
N GLU A 63 23.28 -4.79 -11.06
CA GLU A 63 23.18 -6.26 -11.05
C GLU A 63 22.31 -6.82 -9.90
N PRO A 64 22.34 -6.30 -8.66
CA PRO A 64 21.44 -6.78 -7.60
C PRO A 64 19.95 -6.58 -7.90
N LEU A 65 19.59 -5.63 -8.76
CA LEU A 65 18.22 -5.41 -9.21
C LEU A 65 17.85 -6.36 -10.36
N LYS A 66 18.81 -6.73 -11.21
CA LYS A 66 18.59 -7.66 -12.32
C LYS A 66 18.53 -9.12 -11.87
N GLU A 67 19.36 -9.50 -10.90
CA GLU A 67 19.52 -10.89 -10.45
C GLU A 67 18.19 -11.60 -10.13
N PRO A 68 17.22 -10.99 -9.42
CA PRO A 68 15.93 -11.63 -9.15
C PRO A 68 15.05 -11.87 -10.39
N TYR A 69 15.32 -11.16 -11.49
CA TYR A 69 14.53 -11.20 -12.72
C TYR A 69 15.32 -11.77 -13.91
N LYS A 70 16.53 -12.32 -13.70
CA LYS A 70 17.44 -12.76 -14.77
C LYS A 70 16.86 -13.76 -15.77
N GLU A 71 15.82 -14.50 -15.39
CA GLU A 71 15.16 -15.50 -16.26
C GLU A 71 14.08 -14.88 -17.15
N VAL A 72 13.65 -13.64 -16.87
CA VAL A 72 12.53 -12.97 -17.55
C VAL A 72 12.87 -11.55 -18.02
N LEU A 73 14.08 -11.05 -17.72
CA LEU A 73 14.63 -9.83 -18.29
C LEU A 73 15.13 -10.11 -19.71
N ASN A 74 14.81 -9.19 -20.63
CA ASN A 74 15.29 -9.21 -22.01
C ASN A 74 16.78 -8.88 -22.10
#